data_AF-A0A3P8W140-F1
#
_entry.id   AF-A0A3P8W140-F1
#
_cell.length_a   1.000
_cell.length_b   1.000
_cell.length_c   1.000
_cell.angle_alpha   90.00
_cell.angle_beta   90.00
_cell.angle_gamma   90.00
#
_symmetry.space_group_name_H-M   'P 1'
#
loop_
_entity.id
_entity.type
_entity.pdbx_description
1 polymer ?
#
loop_
_entity_poly.entity_id
_entity_poly.type
_entity_poly.pdbx_seq_one_letter_code
_entity_poly.pdbx_strand_id
1 'polypeptide(L)'
;MTFLFVSLSYTAECAIVTAFITFIPKFIESQFGIPASNASIYTGVIIVPSAGVGIVLGGYIIKKLKLGARESAKLAMICSGVSLLCFSTLFIVGCEKLKIITISKPKSPNDLPLANMASGKSIPKKNLTGGCNVNCGCKIHEYAPVCGSDGITYFNPCLAGCSNVGNDSTGVSDHTDSTG
;
A
#
# COMPACT_ATOMS: atom_id res chain seq x y z
N MET A 1 34.31 -9.73 20.64
CA MET A 1 32.97 -9.19 20.93
C MET A 1 32.37 -8.41 19.77
N THR A 2 33.07 -7.45 19.16
CA THR A 2 32.58 -6.68 17.99
C THR A 2 32.15 -7.54 16.79
N PHE A 3 32.90 -8.60 16.47
CA PHE A 3 32.57 -9.50 15.35
C PHE A 3 31.20 -10.20 15.53
N LEU A 4 30.85 -10.62 16.75
CA LEU A 4 29.56 -11.28 17.03
C LEU A 4 28.39 -10.33 16.81
N PHE A 5 28.50 -9.08 17.27
CA PHE A 5 27.47 -8.07 17.07
C PHE A 5 27.29 -7.75 15.59
N VAL A 6 28.40 -7.59 14.84
CA VAL A 6 28.37 -7.35 13.39
C VAL A 6 27.69 -8.50 12.65
N SER A 7 28.02 -9.76 12.98
CA SER A 7 27.40 -10.92 12.34
C SER A 7 25.91 -11.04 12.64
N LEU A 8 25.50 -10.75 13.88
CA LEU A 8 24.08 -10.74 14.26
C LEU A 8 23.31 -9.64 13.52
N SER A 9 23.86 -8.41 13.47
CA SER A 9 23.29 -7.30 12.72
C SER A 9 23.16 -7.64 11.23
N TYR A 10 24.22 -8.17 10.61
CA TYR A 10 24.20 -8.55 9.20
C TYR A 10 23.13 -9.60 8.90
N THR A 11 22.96 -10.58 9.79
CA THR A 11 21.94 -11.62 9.63
C THR A 11 20.53 -11.05 9.75
N ALA A 12 20.30 -10.14 10.71
CA ALA A 12 19.02 -9.47 10.88
C ALA A 12 18.66 -8.61 9.65
N GLU A 13 19.61 -7.85 9.13
CA GLU A 13 19.45 -7.04 7.91
C GLU A 13 19.10 -7.92 6.69
N CYS A 14 19.82 -9.03 6.51
CA CYS A 14 19.53 -9.96 5.41
C CYS A 14 18.15 -10.59 5.51
N ALA A 15 17.70 -10.93 6.72
CA ALA A 15 16.35 -11.46 6.95
C ALA A 15 15.27 -10.44 6.57
N ILE A 16 15.46 -9.17 6.97
CA ILE A 16 14.55 -8.06 6.64
C ILE A 16 14.48 -7.86 5.12
N VAL A 17 15.63 -7.76 4.46
CA VAL A 17 15.70 -7.56 3.00
C VAL A 17 15.03 -8.71 2.25
N THR A 18 15.29 -9.95 2.65
CA THR A 18 14.69 -11.14 2.03
C THR A 18 13.17 -11.16 2.19
N ALA A 19 12.66 -10.78 3.37
CA ALA A 19 11.23 -10.65 3.60
C ALA A 19 10.61 -9.60 2.68
N PHE A 20 11.21 -8.40 2.58
CA PHE A 20 10.72 -7.36 1.68
C PHE A 20 10.73 -7.81 0.22
N ILE A 21 11.82 -8.37 -0.28
CA ILE A 21 11.92 -8.85 -1.67
C ILE A 21 10.82 -9.88 -1.97
N THR A 22 10.51 -10.78 -1.03
CA THR A 22 9.54 -11.85 -1.24
C THR A 22 8.10 -11.36 -1.14
N PHE A 23 7.79 -10.47 -0.21
CA PHE A 23 6.42 -10.05 0.08
C PHE A 23 5.97 -8.78 -0.65
N ILE A 24 6.90 -7.91 -1.09
CA ILE A 24 6.55 -6.69 -1.83
C ILE A 24 5.73 -6.97 -3.10
N PRO A 25 6.12 -7.91 -3.98
CA PRO A 25 5.36 -8.17 -5.20
C PRO A 25 3.92 -8.58 -4.89
N LYS A 26 3.75 -9.48 -3.91
CA LYS A 26 2.42 -9.93 -3.45
C LYS A 26 1.59 -8.83 -2.83
N PHE A 27 2.23 -7.92 -2.09
CA PHE A 27 1.58 -6.74 -1.55
C PHE A 27 1.07 -5.84 -2.68
N ILE A 28 1.88 -5.59 -3.70
CA ILE A 28 1.50 -4.76 -4.85
C ILE A 28 0.38 -5.43 -5.67
N GLU A 29 0.48 -6.75 -5.92
CA GLU A 29 -0.58 -7.54 -6.56
C GLU A 29 -1.92 -7.37 -5.83
N SER A 30 -1.92 -7.50 -4.50
CA SER A 30 -3.14 -7.45 -3.69
C SER A 30 -3.73 -6.04 -3.58
N GLN A 31 -2.88 -5.02 -3.49
CA GLN A 31 -3.32 -3.63 -3.28
C GLN A 31 -3.70 -2.90 -4.56
N PHE A 32 -3.04 -3.21 -5.68
CA PHE A 32 -3.27 -2.54 -6.96
C PHE A 32 -4.01 -3.40 -7.98
N GLY A 33 -4.29 -4.67 -7.66
CA GLY A 33 -5.00 -5.59 -8.57
C GLY A 33 -4.24 -5.88 -9.87
N ILE A 34 -2.94 -5.59 -9.92
CA ILE A 34 -2.11 -5.81 -11.10
C ILE A 34 -1.58 -7.25 -11.16
N PRO A 35 -1.33 -7.82 -12.35
CA PRO A 35 -0.80 -9.17 -12.48
C PRO A 35 0.60 -9.32 -11.86
N ALA A 36 0.89 -10.51 -11.32
CA ALA A 36 2.13 -10.85 -10.63
C ALA A 36 3.42 -10.52 -11.41
N SER A 37 3.37 -10.67 -12.74
CA SER A 37 4.50 -10.36 -13.62
C SER A 37 4.83 -8.87 -13.62
N ASN A 38 3.83 -7.99 -13.64
CA ASN A 38 4.06 -6.54 -13.67
C ASN A 38 4.57 -6.05 -12.31
N ALA A 39 3.98 -6.55 -11.21
CA ALA A 39 4.38 -6.20 -9.84
C ALA A 39 5.84 -6.57 -9.53
N SER A 40 6.27 -7.76 -9.97
CA SER A 40 7.65 -8.22 -9.80
C SER A 40 8.64 -7.41 -10.64
N ILE A 41 8.30 -7.03 -11.87
CA ILE A 41 9.16 -6.17 -12.70
C ILE A 41 9.35 -4.79 -12.06
N TYR A 42 8.29 -4.13 -11.58
CA TYR A 42 8.44 -2.83 -10.91
C TYR A 42 9.32 -2.92 -9.66
N THR A 43 9.12 -3.97 -8.86
CA THR A 43 9.93 -4.24 -7.67
C THR A 43 11.41 -4.42 -8.04
N GLY A 44 11.69 -5.22 -9.07
CA GLY A 44 13.05 -5.43 -9.58
C GLY A 44 13.70 -4.15 -10.11
N VAL A 45 12.97 -3.36 -10.90
CA VAL A 45 13.46 -2.10 -11.47
C VAL A 45 13.79 -1.06 -10.39
N ILE A 46 13.16 -1.11 -9.22
CA ILE A 46 13.46 -0.18 -8.12
C ILE A 46 14.63 -0.70 -7.26
N ILE A 47 14.65 -2.00 -6.93
CA ILE A 47 15.62 -2.58 -6.00
C ILE A 47 17.02 -2.69 -6.64
N VAL A 48 17.11 -3.09 -7.91
CA VAL A 48 18.41 -3.31 -8.58
C VAL A 48 19.25 -2.02 -8.67
N PRO A 49 18.76 -0.90 -9.21
CA PRO A 49 19.57 0.32 -9.31
C PRO A 49 19.86 0.93 -7.93
N SER A 50 18.93 0.84 -6.97
CA SER A 50 19.18 1.35 -5.61
C SER A 50 20.30 0.58 -4.92
N ALA A 51 20.33 -0.75 -5.05
CA ALA A 51 21.44 -1.58 -4.56
C ALA A 51 22.76 -1.20 -5.24
N GLY A 52 22.76 -1.02 -6.56
CA GLY A 52 23.94 -0.60 -7.31
C GLY A 52 24.50 0.74 -6.84
N VAL A 53 23.65 1.76 -6.68
CA VAL A 53 24.05 3.08 -6.18
C VAL A 53 24.62 2.99 -4.76
N GLY A 54 23.98 2.22 -3.87
CA GLY A 54 24.45 2.03 -2.49
C GLY A 54 25.83 1.37 -2.40
N ILE A 55 26.07 0.31 -3.17
CA ILE A 55 27.35 -0.42 -3.19
C ILE A 55 28.46 0.48 -3.74
N VAL A 56 28.21 1.19 -4.85
CA VAL A 56 29.18 2.11 -5.47
C VAL A 56 29.52 3.26 -4.53
N LEU A 57 28.50 3.88 -3.91
CA LEU A 57 28.70 4.99 -2.98
C LEU A 57 29.46 4.52 -1.72
N GLY A 58 29.11 3.38 -1.15
CA GLY A 58 29.82 2.80 -0.02
C GLY A 58 31.29 2.50 -0.33
N GLY A 59 31.57 1.91 -1.49
CA GLY A 59 32.93 1.67 -1.97
C GLY A 59 33.72 2.96 -2.22
N TYR A 60 33.07 3.98 -2.78
CA TYR A 60 33.67 5.30 -3.00
C TYR A 60 34.05 5.99 -1.70
N ILE A 61 33.17 5.95 -0.68
CA ILE A 61 33.41 6.53 0.64
C ILE A 61 34.62 5.85 1.31
N ILE A 62 34.69 4.51 1.28
CA ILE A 62 35.81 3.75 1.85
C ILE A 62 37.12 4.12 1.15
N LYS A 63 37.10 4.21 -0.19
CA LYS A 63 38.28 4.55 -1.00
C LYS A 63 38.75 5.99 -0.77
N LYS A 64 37.83 6.95 -0.61
CA LYS A 64 38.16 8.37 -0.37
C LYS A 64 38.66 8.63 1.05
N LEU A 65 38.04 8.01 2.06
CA LEU A 65 38.36 8.24 3.46
C LEU A 65 39.48 7.33 4.00
N LYS A 66 40.01 6.40 3.20
CA LYS A 66 41.08 5.44 3.58
C LYS A 66 40.80 4.79 4.95
N LEU A 67 39.56 4.36 5.16
CA LEU A 67 39.11 3.81 6.44
C LEU A 67 39.72 2.43 6.67
N GLY A 68 40.34 2.23 7.83
CA GLY A 68 40.75 0.90 8.29
C GLY A 68 39.55 0.05 8.72
N ALA A 69 39.78 -1.26 8.92
CA ALA A 69 38.72 -2.23 9.26
C ALA A 69 37.85 -1.85 10.49
N ARG A 70 38.45 -1.15 11.47
CA ARG A 70 37.74 -0.70 12.67
C ARG A 70 36.84 0.51 12.41
N GLU A 71 37.26 1.41 11.52
CA GLU A 71 36.51 2.62 11.19
C GLU A 71 35.42 2.34 10.16
N SER A 72 35.63 1.41 9.22
CA SER A 72 34.57 0.93 8.34
C SER A 72 33.45 0.22 9.10
N ALA A 73 33.77 -0.51 10.18
CA ALA A 73 32.78 -1.13 11.04
C ALA A 73 31.92 -0.09 11.80
N LYS A 74 32.52 1.02 12.26
CA LYS A 74 31.76 2.13 12.87
C LYS A 74 30.85 2.82 11.87
N LEU A 75 31.32 3.07 10.65
CA LEU A 75 30.51 3.65 9.58
C LEU A 75 29.30 2.77 9.25
N ALA A 76 29.49 1.44 9.20
CA ALA A 76 28.39 0.49 9.00
C ALA A 76 27.35 0.55 10.14
N MET A 77 27.79 0.63 11.39
CA MET A 77 26.87 0.80 12.53
C MET A 77 26.08 2.12 12.47
N ILE A 78 26.72 3.22 12.06
CA ILE A 78 26.05 4.51 11.86
C ILE A 78 25.02 4.39 10.73
N CYS A 79 25.39 3.76 9.61
CA CYS A 79 24.50 3.56 8.47
C CYS A 79 23.23 2.77 8.85
N SER A 80 23.37 1.66 9.56
CA SER A 80 22.22 0.89 10.06
C SER A 80 21.34 1.69 11.02
N GLY A 81 21.94 2.50 11.90
CA GLY A 81 21.19 3.40 12.80
C GLY A 81 20.36 4.44 12.04
N VAL A 82 20.93 5.04 10.99
CA VAL A 82 20.23 6.00 10.13
C VAL A 82 19.09 5.32 9.36
N SER A 83 19.31 4.11 8.84
CA SER A 83 18.26 3.32 8.17
C SER A 83 17.07 3.05 9.09
N LEU A 84 17.32 2.60 10.33
CA LEU A 84 16.28 2.36 11.35
C LEU A 84 15.49 3.63 11.68
N LEU A 85 16.17 4.77 11.83
CA LEU A 85 15.53 6.07 12.03
C LEU A 85 14.63 6.43 10.85
N CYS A 86 15.13 6.24 9.62
CA CYS A 86 14.38 6.54 8.42
C CYS A 86 13.12 5.66 8.30
N PHE A 87 13.24 4.34 8.49
CA PHE A 87 12.08 3.43 8.54
C PHE A 87 11.08 3.80 9.63
N SER A 88 11.56 4.22 10.80
CA SER A 88 10.69 4.68 11.90
C SER A 88 9.93 5.96 11.52
N THR A 89 10.60 6.91 10.86
CA THR A 89 9.94 8.14 10.37
C THR A 89 8.91 7.86 9.28
N LEU A 90 9.12 6.85 8.42
CA LEU A 90 8.12 6.44 7.42
C LEU A 90 6.84 5.90 8.06
N PHE A 91 6.93 5.31 9.25
CA PHE A 91 5.75 4.86 9.99
C PHE A 91 4.97 6.01 10.61
N ILE A 92 5.65 7.11 10.97
CA ILE A 92 5.04 8.34 11.53
C ILE A 92 4.46 9.22 10.42
N VAL A 93 5.16 9.31 9.28
CA VAL A 93 4.71 10.03 8.07
C VAL A 93 3.76 9.16 7.23
N GLY A 94 3.46 7.95 7.70
CA GLY A 94 2.49 7.03 7.10
C GLY A 94 1.21 7.78 6.81
N CYS A 95 0.99 8.05 5.51
CA CYS A 95 -0.15 8.75 4.98
C CYS A 95 -1.42 8.15 5.60
N GLU A 96 -2.41 9.01 5.90
CA GLU A 96 -3.75 8.57 6.23
C GLU A 96 -4.11 7.43 5.28
N LYS A 97 -4.32 6.24 5.86
CA LYS A 97 -4.55 4.98 5.13
C LYS A 97 -5.37 5.30 3.90
N LEU A 98 -4.96 4.85 2.71
CA LEU A 98 -5.76 4.89 1.47
C LEU A 98 -7.21 4.75 1.91
N LYS A 99 -7.89 5.89 1.94
CA LYS A 99 -9.25 5.94 2.42
C LYS A 99 -9.93 5.22 1.29
N ILE A 100 -10.23 3.94 1.50
CA ILE A 100 -11.39 3.36 0.86
C ILE A 100 -12.50 4.22 1.43
N ILE A 101 -12.74 5.35 0.75
CA ILE A 101 -13.78 6.29 1.09
C ILE A 101 -15.03 5.48 0.79
N THR A 102 -15.53 4.79 1.80
CA THR A 102 -16.96 4.59 1.90
C THR A 102 -17.52 5.99 1.97
N ILE A 103 -17.91 6.54 0.81
CA ILE A 103 -18.38 7.91 0.74
C ILE A 103 -19.79 7.92 1.31
N SER A 104 -19.89 7.88 2.63
CA SER A 104 -20.83 8.76 3.30
C SER A 104 -20.32 10.18 3.07
N LYS A 105 -20.81 10.84 2.02
CA LYS A 105 -20.89 12.30 2.03
C LYS A 105 -22.34 12.64 2.39
N PRO A 106 -22.59 13.28 3.54
CA PRO A 106 -23.87 13.91 3.79
C PRO A 106 -23.99 15.12 2.85
N LYS A 107 -25.06 15.17 2.08
CA LYS A 107 -25.50 16.41 1.43
C LYS A 107 -26.41 17.16 2.41
N SER A 108 -25.84 17.96 3.31
CA SER A 108 -26.49 19.17 3.85
C SER A 108 -25.52 20.04 4.67
N PRO A 109 -25.64 21.37 4.69
CA PRO A 109 -24.49 22.29 4.75
C PRO A 109 -24.11 22.84 6.15
N ASN A 110 -24.45 22.22 7.29
CA ASN A 110 -24.47 22.97 8.55
C ASN A 110 -23.65 22.49 9.76
N ASP A 111 -22.76 21.49 9.72
CA ASP A 111 -21.94 21.19 10.92
C ASP A 111 -20.48 20.78 10.69
N LEU A 112 -19.65 21.41 11.53
CA LEU A 112 -18.20 21.50 11.77
C LEU A 112 -17.34 20.20 11.62
N PRO A 113 -16.02 20.32 11.27
CA PRO A 113 -15.14 19.19 10.98
C PRO A 113 -14.76 18.38 12.22
N LEU A 114 -15.18 17.10 12.28
CA LEU A 114 -14.71 16.18 13.29
C LEU A 114 -13.42 15.48 12.83
N ALA A 115 -12.29 16.15 13.07
CA ALA A 115 -11.01 15.48 13.25
C ALA A 115 -11.06 14.61 14.53
N ASN A 116 -10.36 13.48 14.48
CA ASN A 116 -10.06 12.53 15.57
C ASN A 116 -11.15 11.50 15.92
N MET A 117 -10.87 10.22 15.61
CA MET A 117 -10.86 9.18 16.65
C MET A 117 -10.18 7.90 16.17
N ALA A 118 -9.07 7.59 16.83
CA ALA A 118 -8.53 6.25 16.92
C ALA A 118 -9.54 5.34 17.66
N SER A 119 -9.93 4.23 17.04
CA SER A 119 -10.33 3.04 17.78
C SER A 119 -10.44 1.84 16.85
N GLY A 120 -9.64 0.81 17.13
CA GLY A 120 -9.88 -0.55 16.66
C GLY A 120 -11.16 -1.08 17.28
N LYS A 121 -12.31 -0.71 16.70
CA LYS A 121 -13.62 -1.18 17.10
C LYS A 121 -14.37 -1.64 15.86
N SER A 122 -14.64 -2.95 15.83
CA SER A 122 -15.62 -3.66 15.00
C SER A 122 -16.37 -2.80 13.99
N ILE A 123 -16.15 -3.09 12.71
CA ILE A 123 -16.89 -2.60 11.53
C ILE A 123 -18.37 -2.37 11.92
N PRO A 124 -18.81 -1.14 12.19
CA PRO A 124 -20.23 -0.89 12.21
C PRO A 124 -20.68 -1.07 10.76
N LYS A 125 -21.77 -1.81 10.57
CA LYS A 125 -22.52 -1.90 9.30
C LYS A 125 -22.82 -0.49 8.79
N LYS A 126 -21.86 0.16 8.13
CA LYS A 126 -22.04 1.46 7.50
C LYS A 126 -22.76 1.18 6.21
N ASN A 127 -23.99 1.68 6.10
CA ASN A 127 -24.86 1.55 4.93
C ASN A 127 -24.06 1.87 3.66
N LEU A 128 -23.70 0.82 2.92
CA LEU A 128 -23.11 0.86 1.57
C LEU A 128 -24.21 1.09 0.51
N THR A 129 -25.44 1.32 0.95
CA THR A 129 -26.63 1.47 0.12
C THR A 129 -26.88 2.96 -0.16
N GLY A 130 -26.54 3.41 -1.37
CA GLY A 130 -26.97 4.71 -1.91
C GLY A 130 -28.33 4.61 -2.63
N GLY A 131 -28.92 5.75 -2.99
CA GLY A 131 -30.21 5.80 -3.71
C GLY A 131 -30.20 5.03 -5.04
N CYS A 132 -29.04 4.93 -5.71
CA CYS A 132 -28.87 4.16 -6.94
C CYS A 132 -28.83 2.63 -6.74
N ASN A 133 -28.60 2.17 -5.50
CA ASN A 133 -28.35 0.77 -5.18
C ASN A 133 -29.39 0.19 -4.19
N VAL A 134 -30.42 0.98 -3.85
CA VAL A 134 -31.38 0.62 -2.81
C VAL A 134 -32.28 -0.57 -3.18
N ASN A 135 -32.42 -0.89 -4.46
CA ASN A 135 -33.26 -1.98 -4.96
C ASN A 135 -32.51 -3.06 -5.75
N CYS A 136 -31.17 -3.10 -5.67
CA CYS A 136 -30.39 -4.08 -6.43
C CYS A 136 -30.19 -5.43 -5.72
N GLY A 137 -30.40 -5.49 -4.41
CA GLY A 137 -30.12 -6.72 -3.64
C GLY A 137 -28.64 -7.12 -3.64
N CYS A 138 -27.71 -6.14 -3.67
CA CYS A 138 -26.28 -6.43 -3.77
C CYS A 138 -25.74 -7.22 -2.58
N LYS A 139 -24.86 -8.18 -2.90
CA LYS A 139 -24.10 -8.93 -1.91
C LYS A 139 -22.92 -8.10 -1.41
N ILE A 140 -23.01 -7.61 -0.17
CA ILE A 140 -21.93 -6.84 0.48
C ILE A 140 -20.68 -7.66 0.86
N HIS A 141 -20.68 -8.96 0.60
CA HIS A 141 -19.57 -9.86 0.93
C HIS A 141 -18.65 -10.17 -0.26
N GLU A 142 -19.02 -9.75 -1.46
CA GLU A 142 -18.26 -9.97 -2.67
C GLU A 142 -17.39 -8.74 -2.96
N TYR A 143 -16.07 -8.91 -2.93
CA TYR A 143 -15.11 -7.84 -3.14
C TYR A 143 -14.63 -7.84 -4.59
N ALA A 144 -15.00 -6.80 -5.34
CA ALA A 144 -14.62 -6.60 -6.74
C ALA A 144 -14.55 -5.10 -7.02
N PRO A 145 -13.50 -4.40 -6.55
CA PRO A 145 -13.50 -2.95 -6.53
C PRO A 145 -13.50 -2.37 -7.95
N VAL A 146 -14.40 -1.42 -8.21
CA VAL A 146 -14.47 -0.69 -9.48
C VAL A 146 -14.33 0.81 -9.23
N CYS A 147 -13.62 1.50 -10.13
CA CYS A 147 -13.48 2.95 -10.08
C CYS A 147 -14.58 3.57 -10.94
N GLY A 148 -15.52 4.27 -10.31
CA GLY A 148 -16.56 5.01 -10.99
C GLY A 148 -15.99 6.25 -11.69
N SER A 149 -16.72 6.72 -12.70
CA SER A 149 -16.44 7.95 -13.45
C SER A 149 -16.44 9.22 -12.60
N ASP A 150 -16.99 9.16 -11.40
CA ASP A 150 -16.99 10.19 -10.35
C ASP A 150 -15.73 10.20 -9.47
N GLY A 151 -14.76 9.32 -9.77
CA GLY A 151 -13.53 9.15 -8.99
C GLY A 151 -13.75 8.42 -7.66
N ILE A 152 -14.89 7.75 -7.49
CA ILE A 152 -15.22 6.97 -6.30
C ILE A 152 -14.95 5.49 -6.56
N THR A 153 -14.24 4.82 -5.65
CA THR A 153 -14.06 3.36 -5.71
C THR A 153 -15.18 2.65 -4.96
N TYR A 154 -15.99 1.87 -5.67
CA TYR A 154 -17.06 1.05 -5.10
C TYR A 154 -16.54 -0.33 -4.71
N PHE A 155 -17.05 -0.90 -3.62
CA PHE A 155 -16.59 -2.19 -3.09
C PHE A 155 -16.90 -3.37 -4.03
N ASN A 156 -17.97 -3.26 -4.80
CA ASN A 156 -18.31 -4.16 -5.90
C ASN A 156 -19.06 -3.37 -6.99
N PRO A 157 -19.15 -3.88 -8.23
CA PRO A 157 -19.82 -3.17 -9.32
C PRO A 157 -21.32 -2.91 -9.05
N CYS A 158 -21.99 -3.84 -8.36
CA CYS A 158 -23.40 -3.68 -7.98
C CYS A 158 -23.62 -2.45 -7.06
N LEU A 159 -22.65 -2.13 -6.20
CA LEU A 159 -22.69 -0.95 -5.33
C LEU A 159 -22.45 0.37 -6.07
N ALA A 160 -21.93 0.34 -7.31
CA ALA A 160 -21.76 1.52 -8.17
C ALA A 160 -23.08 1.98 -8.81
N GLY A 161 -23.98 1.03 -9.08
CA GLY A 161 -25.30 1.26 -9.66
C GLY A 161 -25.79 0.02 -10.39
N CYS A 162 -27.10 -0.09 -10.60
CA CYS A 162 -27.67 -1.19 -11.38
C CYS A 162 -28.64 -0.64 -12.41
N SER A 163 -28.39 -0.95 -13.68
CA SER A 163 -29.44 -0.90 -14.69
C SER A 163 -30.29 -2.17 -14.58
N ASN A 164 -31.61 -2.04 -14.71
CA ASN A 164 -32.47 -3.21 -14.94
C ASN A 164 -32.15 -3.72 -16.36
N VAL A 165 -31.14 -4.58 -16.48
CA VAL A 165 -30.81 -5.24 -17.75
C VAL A 165 -31.95 -6.20 -18.06
N GLY A 166 -32.75 -5.84 -19.07
CA GLY A 166 -33.61 -6.77 -19.77
C GLY A 166 -32.73 -7.87 -20.36
N ASN A 167 -32.90 -9.07 -19.83
CA ASN A 167 -32.44 -10.38 -20.31
C ASN A 167 -31.73 -10.37 -21.68
N ASP A 168 -30.42 -10.09 -21.70
CA ASP A 168 -29.57 -10.40 -22.85
C ASP A 168 -28.50 -11.40 -22.44
N SER A 169 -28.34 -12.42 -23.28
CA SER A 169 -27.84 -13.75 -22.91
C SER A 169 -26.31 -13.86 -22.90
N THR A 170 -25.62 -12.76 -22.61
CA THR A 170 -24.17 -12.71 -22.45
C THR A 170 -23.88 -12.19 -21.06
N GLY A 171 -23.21 -12.99 -20.23
CA GLY A 171 -22.92 -12.73 -18.81
C GLY A 171 -22.00 -11.54 -18.52
N VAL A 172 -22.31 -10.39 -19.10
CA VAL A 172 -21.76 -9.07 -18.79
C VAL A 172 -22.94 -8.22 -18.36
N SER A 173 -23.10 -8.06 -17.05
CA SER A 173 -24.05 -7.10 -16.51
C SER A 173 -23.52 -5.70 -16.83
N ASP A 174 -24.21 -4.98 -17.70
CA ASP A 174 -23.88 -3.60 -18.03
C ASP A 174 -24.28 -2.70 -16.84
N HIS A 175 -23.28 -2.26 -16.09
CA HIS A 175 -23.49 -1.38 -14.93
C HIS A 175 -23.30 0.06 -15.40
N THR A 176 -24.40 0.75 -15.67
CA THR A 176 -24.37 2.21 -15.85
C THR A 176 -24.07 2.87 -14.50
N ASP A 177 -22.91 3.51 -14.41
CA ASP A 177 -22.60 4.45 -13.33
C ASP A 177 -23.75 5.46 -13.19
N SER A 178 -24.05 5.87 -11.96
CA SER A 178 -25.18 6.76 -11.63
C SER A 178 -25.02 8.21 -12.12
N THR A 179 -24.16 8.44 -13.11
CA THR A 179 -23.78 9.74 -13.68
C THR A 179 -24.36 10.01 -15.08
N GLY A 180 -25.36 9.23 -15.51
CA GLY A 180 -26.17 9.51 -16.71
C GLY A 180 -27.48 8.77 -16.72
#